data_AF-A0A7H0Y6N9-F1
#
_entry.id   AF-A0A7H0Y6N9-F1
#
_cell.length_a   1.000
_cell.length_b   1.000
_cell.length_c   1.000
_cell.angle_alpha   90.00
_cell.angle_beta   90.00
_cell.angle_gamma   90.00
#
_symmetry.space_group_name_H-M   'P 1'
#
loop_
_entity.id
_entity.type
_entity.pdbx_description
1 polymer ?
#
loop_
_entity_poly.entity_id
_entity_poly.type
_entity_poly.pdbx_seq_one_letter_code
_entity_poly.pdbx_strand_id
1 'polypeptide(L)'
;MHRKIRVGRYTSSLLLMAVGILLIVDVFQNTEYMLQLLVWWPVIFVLWGLEYLIFFAVYYRKEGKSDNGRRFRPDLKGILSALVVAASVFIVTQQNHYMYLWNRVSLNLTSASMDFSQAKENRYDMGGVLVPVTMQTSDLVVDSVNGDVTLIRRPVSNIEVRGTLWVDQAPAAEADKIAQASSLTSTDGKTIQIRPEAQSYGASSKRQPRVNMLITVPEDRRFNVQIRTSNGNITLNGVDAIDSIRLESGNGNLTVNDAIGNVKGGTLNGQVKLHRISGDVDVRTNRGDMQAGDIEGAVTLHTMVGDIQLARSEGDINVDTQNGDMNVLNSTAKLNANSLNGSIKVHSEQVGGDWKIYSAVGDIVLDLPSNGDFQLEGSSSYGHLQSDFPFKIDSKSISGKNGTGKYAIDVEGNSNLTIKKLLMPSLPDLDDSGGTTAPDTSESSPAEPGAPETDTSIGTSGDNTAR
;
A
#
# COMPACT_ATOMS: atom_id res chain seq x y z
N MET A 1 55.49 11.75 33.08
CA MET A 1 54.73 11.53 31.83
C MET A 1 53.24 11.40 32.17
N HIS A 2 52.48 12.51 32.16
CA HIS A 2 51.06 12.48 32.54
C HIS A 2 50.23 11.75 31.47
N ARG A 3 49.68 10.56 31.81
CA ARG A 3 48.71 9.85 30.97
C ARG A 3 47.46 10.72 30.84
N LYS A 4 47.26 11.32 29.67
CA LYS A 4 46.04 12.05 29.31
C LYS A 4 44.94 11.04 29.04
N ILE A 5 43.85 11.10 29.79
CA ILE A 5 42.70 10.19 29.63
C ILE A 5 41.74 10.82 28.64
N ARG A 6 41.40 10.07 27.60
CA ARG A 6 40.50 10.51 26.54
C ARG A 6 39.16 9.80 26.73
N VAL A 7 38.11 10.58 26.96
CA VAL A 7 36.74 10.08 27.18
C VAL A 7 36.11 9.82 25.81
N GLY A 8 35.58 8.61 25.62
CA GLY A 8 34.98 8.14 24.37
C GLY A 8 35.70 6.95 23.71
N ARG A 9 36.86 6.55 24.24
CA ARG A 9 37.61 5.39 23.72
C ARG A 9 36.95 4.06 24.08
N TYR A 10 36.33 3.98 25.25
CA TYR A 10 35.62 2.78 25.66
C TYR A 10 34.29 2.66 24.92
N THR A 11 33.54 3.77 24.79
CA THR A 11 32.31 3.80 23.98
C THR A 11 32.57 3.42 22.52
N SER A 12 33.62 3.95 21.88
CA SER A 12 33.98 3.58 20.50
C SER A 12 34.41 2.13 20.35
N SER A 13 35.19 1.59 21.29
CA SER A 13 35.59 0.18 21.27
C SER A 13 34.39 -0.75 21.48
N LEU A 14 33.48 -0.39 22.40
CA LEU A 14 32.27 -1.15 22.68
C LEU A 14 31.30 -1.12 21.50
N LEU A 15 31.16 0.02 20.82
CA LEU A 15 30.40 0.12 19.57
C LEU A 15 30.95 -0.80 18.49
N LEU A 16 32.27 -0.79 18.23
CA LEU A 16 32.89 -1.67 17.24
C LEU A 16 32.74 -3.15 17.60
N MET A 17 32.88 -3.48 18.88
CA MET A 17 32.68 -4.85 19.38
C MET A 17 31.23 -5.30 19.21
N ALA A 18 30.25 -4.45 19.54
CA ALA A 18 28.83 -4.75 19.37
C ALA A 18 28.47 -4.94 17.89
N VAL A 19 28.93 -4.04 17.01
CA VAL A 19 28.73 -4.15 15.55
C VAL A 19 29.35 -5.45 15.02
N GLY A 20 30.55 -5.80 15.47
CA GLY A 20 31.22 -7.05 15.08
C GLY A 20 30.46 -8.30 15.55
N ILE A 21 29.95 -8.30 16.80
CA ILE A 21 29.15 -9.42 17.34
C ILE A 21 27.86 -9.57 16.55
N LEU A 22 27.14 -8.47 16.29
CA LEU A 22 25.88 -8.49 15.52
C LEU A 22 26.10 -9.04 14.11
N LEU A 23 27.18 -8.63 13.44
CA LEU A 23 27.51 -9.14 12.12
C LEU A 23 27.76 -10.65 12.14
N ILE A 24 28.52 -11.15 13.12
CA ILE A 24 28.76 -12.59 13.25
C ILE A 24 27.45 -13.33 13.51
N VAL A 25 26.61 -12.85 14.41
CA VAL A 25 25.30 -13.47 14.70
C VAL A 25 24.42 -13.51 13.45
N ASP A 26 24.33 -12.41 12.70
CA ASP A 26 23.52 -12.34 11.48
C ASP A 26 24.01 -13.33 10.41
N VAL A 27 25.32 -13.50 10.27
CA VAL A 27 25.89 -14.50 9.34
C VAL A 27 25.59 -15.94 9.77
N PHE A 28 25.59 -16.23 11.07
CA PHE A 28 25.38 -17.60 11.58
C PHE A 28 23.90 -18.00 11.69
N GLN A 29 23.03 -17.06 12.05
CA GLN A 29 21.62 -17.32 12.34
C GLN A 29 20.68 -16.88 11.21
N ASN A 30 21.21 -16.26 10.14
CA ASN A 30 20.44 -15.73 9.03
C ASN A 30 19.36 -14.74 9.51
N THR A 31 19.73 -13.90 10.48
CA THR A 31 18.89 -12.89 11.13
C THR A 31 19.24 -11.49 10.62
N GLU A 32 18.39 -10.50 10.92
CA GLU A 32 18.60 -9.09 10.54
C GLU A 32 18.85 -8.19 11.77
N TYR A 33 19.59 -8.66 12.78
CA TYR A 33 19.81 -7.89 14.01
C TYR A 33 20.60 -6.60 13.77
N MET A 34 21.38 -6.52 12.68
CA MET A 34 22.04 -5.28 12.26
C MET A 34 21.04 -4.12 12.11
N LEU A 35 19.78 -4.35 11.72
CA LEU A 35 18.76 -3.30 11.59
C LEU A 35 18.40 -2.64 12.93
N GLN A 36 18.59 -3.32 14.06
CA GLN A 36 18.32 -2.75 15.38
C GLN A 36 19.24 -1.56 15.71
N LEU A 37 20.41 -1.44 15.05
CA LEU A 37 21.27 -0.27 15.19
C LEU A 37 20.59 1.04 14.78
N LEU A 38 19.63 0.99 13.85
CA LEU A 38 18.89 2.17 13.36
C LEU A 38 17.87 2.68 14.39
N VAL A 39 17.35 1.80 15.24
CA VAL A 39 16.42 2.17 16.32
C VAL A 39 17.20 2.56 17.58
N TRP A 40 18.29 1.84 17.88
CA TRP A 40 19.02 1.95 19.15
C TRP A 40 20.27 2.84 19.10
N TRP A 41 20.54 3.56 17.99
CA TRP A 41 21.64 4.53 17.93
C TRP A 41 21.65 5.58 19.06
N PRO A 42 20.51 5.99 19.70
CA PRO A 42 20.56 6.92 20.83
C PRO A 42 21.33 6.36 22.04
N VAL A 43 21.44 5.03 22.18
CA VAL A 43 22.21 4.37 23.24
C VAL A 43 23.68 4.77 23.21
N ILE A 44 24.23 5.12 22.05
CA ILE A 44 25.62 5.57 21.91
C ILE A 44 25.84 6.86 22.72
N PHE A 45 24.88 7.79 22.71
CA PHE A 45 24.95 9.03 23.50
C PHE A 45 24.82 8.76 25.00
N VAL A 46 23.95 7.81 25.37
CA VAL A 46 23.78 7.38 26.77
C VAL A 46 25.08 6.77 27.31
N LEU A 47 25.70 5.86 26.56
CA LEU A 47 26.96 5.22 26.94
C LEU A 47 28.12 6.22 26.99
N TRP A 48 28.15 7.18 26.06
CA TRP A 48 29.15 8.24 26.08
C TRP A 48 29.00 9.16 27.30
N GLY A 49 27.76 9.51 27.67
CA GLY A 49 27.45 10.25 28.87
C GLY A 49 27.76 9.47 30.16
N LEU A 50 27.48 8.17 30.18
CA LEU A 50 27.81 7.28 31.30
C LEU A 50 29.33 7.16 31.48
N GLU A 51 30.09 7.00 30.38
CA GLU A 51 31.56 7.00 30.42
C GLU A 51 32.07 8.31 31.03
N TYR A 52 31.50 9.45 30.63
CA TYR A 52 31.84 10.75 31.19
C TYR A 52 31.57 10.83 32.70
N LEU A 53 30.40 10.38 33.16
CA LEU A 53 30.02 10.37 34.58
C LEU A 53 30.87 9.43 35.43
N ILE A 54 31.19 8.23 34.92
CA ILE A 54 32.06 7.27 35.61
C ILE A 54 33.46 7.84 35.76
N PHE A 55 34.03 8.43 34.69
CA PHE A 55 35.33 9.10 34.77
C PHE A 55 35.28 10.29 35.72
N PHE A 56 34.20 11.08 35.72
CA PHE A 56 34.01 12.16 36.67
C PHE A 56 34.00 11.65 38.12
N ALA A 57 33.19 10.64 38.44
CA ALA A 57 33.03 10.10 39.78
C ALA A 57 34.28 9.37 40.32
N VAL A 58 34.94 8.57 39.47
CA VAL A 58 36.16 7.84 39.85
C VAL A 58 37.34 8.78 40.06
N TYR A 59 37.45 9.86 39.28
CA TYR A 59 38.52 10.84 39.47
C TYR A 59 38.24 11.82 40.61
N TYR A 60 36.98 12.19 40.87
CA TYR A 60 36.62 12.99 42.04
C TYR A 60 36.87 12.28 43.37
N ARG A 61 36.66 10.95 43.42
CA ARG A 61 36.93 10.15 44.63
C ARG A 61 38.41 9.95 44.95
N LYS A 62 39.31 10.21 43.99
CA LYS A 62 40.74 9.81 44.11
C LYS A 62 41.69 10.94 44.53
N GLU A 63 41.27 12.20 44.49
CA GLU A 63 42.12 13.33 44.93
C GLU A 63 41.29 14.34 45.75
N GLY A 64 41.35 14.21 47.08
CA GLY A 64 41.11 15.35 47.95
C GLY A 64 42.25 16.35 47.78
N LYS A 65 41.93 17.54 47.26
CA LYS A 65 42.80 18.71 47.06
C LYS A 65 44.01 18.50 46.12
N SER A 66 43.91 18.98 44.89
CA SER A 66 44.81 20.04 44.38
C SER A 66 44.31 20.57 43.04
N ASP A 67 44.24 21.89 42.95
CA ASP A 67 43.94 22.67 41.77
C ASP A 67 45.08 22.52 40.75
N ASN A 68 44.86 21.78 39.66
CA ASN A 68 45.56 22.01 38.39
C ASN A 68 44.85 21.29 37.24
N GLY A 69 44.30 22.09 36.32
CA GLY A 69 43.41 21.67 35.24
C GLY A 69 43.91 20.54 34.35
N ARG A 70 43.42 19.32 34.57
CA ARG A 70 43.35 18.30 33.53
C ARG A 70 42.09 18.53 32.72
N ARG A 71 42.21 19.31 31.64
CA ARG A 71 41.14 19.53 30.66
C ARG A 71 40.69 18.18 30.08
N PHE A 72 39.51 17.71 30.47
CA PHE A 72 38.83 16.62 29.78
C PHE A 72 38.67 17.02 28.32
N ARG A 73 39.28 16.27 27.42
CA ARG A 73 39.07 16.45 25.98
C ARG A 73 38.25 15.27 25.48
N PRO A 74 37.05 15.50 24.91
CA PRO A 74 36.28 14.44 24.28
C PRO A 74 37.10 13.87 23.12
N ASP A 75 37.19 12.54 23.01
CA ASP A 75 37.84 11.87 21.88
C ASP A 75 36.88 11.80 20.68
N LEU A 76 36.49 12.99 20.21
CA LEU A 76 35.55 13.12 19.11
C LEU A 76 36.05 12.38 17.85
N LYS A 77 37.37 12.34 17.65
CA LYS A 77 37.99 11.62 16.53
C LYS A 77 37.77 10.11 16.62
N GLY A 78 37.94 9.51 17.80
CA GLY A 78 37.75 8.07 18.00
C GLY A 78 36.29 7.62 17.84
N ILE A 79 35.36 8.39 18.40
CA ILE A 79 33.92 8.13 18.25
C ILE A 79 33.50 8.32 16.79
N LEU A 80 33.93 9.41 16.15
CA LEU A 80 33.56 9.68 14.76
C LEU A 80 34.15 8.63 13.80
N SER A 81 35.38 8.16 14.03
CA SER A 81 35.93 7.04 13.25
C SER A 81 35.17 5.73 13.47
N ALA A 82 34.76 5.43 14.71
CA ALA A 82 33.99 4.22 15.01
C ALA A 82 32.59 4.28 14.40
N LEU A 83 31.94 5.46 14.40
CA LEU A 83 30.68 5.71 13.73
C LEU A 83 30.81 5.53 12.21
N VAL A 84 31.87 6.08 11.59
CA VAL A 84 32.10 5.92 10.15
C VAL A 84 32.31 4.45 9.79
N VAL A 85 33.10 3.71 10.58
CA VAL A 85 33.31 2.27 10.36
C VAL A 85 32.02 1.49 10.55
N ALA A 86 31.26 1.74 11.63
CA ALA A 86 29.98 1.08 11.86
C ALA A 86 28.96 1.39 10.75
N ALA A 87 28.88 2.64 10.31
CA ALA A 87 28.04 3.05 9.18
C ALA A 87 28.47 2.37 7.88
N SER A 88 29.77 2.28 7.61
CA SER A 88 30.29 1.59 6.42
C SER A 88 29.96 0.10 6.44
N VAL A 89 30.18 -0.56 7.58
CA VAL A 89 29.85 -1.99 7.78
C VAL A 89 28.34 -2.22 7.63
N PHE A 90 27.52 -1.34 8.21
CA PHE A 90 26.07 -1.38 8.08
C PHE A 90 25.62 -1.20 6.62
N ILE A 91 26.16 -0.22 5.90
CA ILE A 91 25.84 0.04 4.48
C ILE A 91 26.18 -1.17 3.59
N VAL A 92 27.34 -1.80 3.81
CA VAL A 92 27.78 -2.96 3.03
C VAL A 92 26.95 -4.21 3.32
N THR A 93 26.60 -4.44 4.59
CA THR A 93 25.84 -5.63 5.01
C THR A 93 24.35 -5.54 4.70
N GLN A 94 23.76 -4.34 4.77
CA GLN A 94 22.33 -4.10 4.59
C GLN A 94 22.02 -3.40 3.25
N GLN A 95 22.86 -3.61 2.23
CA GLN A 95 22.83 -2.90 0.94
C GLN A 95 21.44 -2.89 0.28
N ASN A 96 20.72 -4.02 0.32
CA ASN A 96 19.40 -4.16 -0.29
C ASN A 96 18.31 -3.36 0.45
N HIS A 97 18.39 -3.28 1.78
CA HIS A 97 17.42 -2.57 2.62
C HIS A 97 17.69 -1.05 2.65
N TYR A 98 18.97 -0.64 2.63
CA TYR A 98 19.35 0.77 2.53
C TYR A 98 18.92 1.39 1.22
N MET A 99 18.98 0.65 0.10
CA MET A 99 18.54 1.17 -1.19
C MET A 99 17.08 1.64 -1.13
N TYR A 100 16.19 0.92 -0.45
CA TYR A 100 14.80 1.30 -0.24
C TYR A 100 14.62 2.51 0.70
N LEU A 101 15.29 2.53 1.87
CA LEU A 101 15.22 3.64 2.83
C LEU A 101 15.84 4.94 2.27
N TRP A 102 16.99 4.82 1.61
CA TRP A 102 17.66 5.94 0.95
C TRP A 102 16.85 6.45 -0.25
N ASN A 103 16.22 5.56 -1.05
CA ASN A 103 15.31 5.98 -2.10
C ASN A 103 14.11 6.74 -1.52
N ARG A 104 13.51 6.30 -0.41
CA ARG A 104 12.43 7.04 0.25
C ARG A 104 12.83 8.41 0.75
N VAL A 105 13.96 8.52 1.45
CA VAL A 105 14.44 9.79 2.01
C VAL A 105 14.88 10.73 0.88
N SER A 106 15.58 10.20 -0.12
CA SER A 106 16.01 10.99 -1.28
C SER A 106 14.83 11.45 -2.12
N LEU A 107 13.82 10.62 -2.42
CA LEU A 107 12.60 11.04 -3.12
C LEU A 107 11.93 12.22 -2.41
N ASN A 108 11.82 12.17 -1.08
CA ASN A 108 11.20 13.22 -0.26
C ASN A 108 11.99 14.54 -0.29
N LEU A 109 13.33 14.48 -0.18
CA LEU A 109 14.21 15.66 -0.28
C LEU A 109 14.29 16.22 -1.70
N THR A 110 14.23 15.34 -2.69
CA THR A 110 14.34 15.68 -4.12
C THR A 110 13.06 16.34 -4.62
N SER A 111 11.88 15.85 -4.23
CA SER A 111 10.60 16.49 -4.59
C SER A 111 10.39 17.86 -3.96
N ALA A 112 10.98 18.12 -2.79
CA ALA A 112 10.86 19.41 -2.10
C ALA A 112 11.75 20.52 -2.68
N SER A 113 12.71 20.17 -3.57
CA SER A 113 13.70 21.11 -4.13
C SER A 113 13.64 21.27 -5.65
N MET A 114 12.75 20.52 -6.31
CA MET A 114 12.54 20.52 -7.76
C MET A 114 11.20 21.15 -8.15
N ASP A 115 11.19 21.84 -9.28
CA ASP A 115 9.95 22.32 -9.91
C ASP A 115 9.49 21.31 -10.97
N PHE A 116 8.18 21.12 -11.12
CA PHE A 116 7.63 20.14 -12.06
C PHE A 116 6.78 20.81 -13.13
N SER A 117 7.08 20.50 -14.39
CA SER A 117 6.28 20.92 -15.53
C SER A 117 4.90 20.29 -15.52
N GLN A 118 3.89 21.04 -16.00
CA GLN A 118 2.50 20.61 -16.13
C GLN A 118 2.14 20.31 -17.59
N ALA A 119 1.11 19.49 -17.81
CA ALA A 119 0.58 19.18 -19.14
C ALA A 119 -0.28 20.32 -19.73
N LYS A 120 0.26 21.54 -19.83
CA LYS A 120 -0.48 22.74 -20.28
C LYS A 120 0.03 23.36 -21.58
N GLU A 121 1.34 23.29 -21.85
CA GLU A 121 2.00 23.98 -22.96
C GLU A 121 3.05 23.08 -23.63
N ASN A 122 3.42 23.40 -24.88
CA ASN A 122 4.41 22.72 -25.72
C ASN A 122 4.47 21.19 -25.55
N ARG A 123 3.62 20.49 -26.30
CA ARG A 123 3.52 19.02 -26.30
C ARG A 123 4.32 18.43 -27.45
N TYR A 124 5.14 17.42 -27.15
CA TYR A 124 5.94 16.69 -28.13
C TYR A 124 5.75 15.18 -27.96
N ASP A 125 5.75 14.46 -29.08
CA ASP A 125 5.82 13.00 -29.09
C ASP A 125 7.30 12.59 -29.05
N MET A 126 7.69 11.80 -28.04
CA MET A 126 9.06 11.29 -27.93
C MET A 126 9.29 10.05 -28.80
N GLY A 127 8.27 9.61 -29.54
CA GLY A 127 8.29 8.40 -30.32
C GLY A 127 8.04 7.15 -29.48
N GLY A 128 8.10 6.01 -30.17
CA GLY A 128 7.97 4.69 -29.56
C GLY A 128 9.30 3.94 -29.53
N VAL A 129 9.59 3.29 -28.41
CA VAL A 129 10.70 2.33 -28.30
C VAL A 129 10.11 0.93 -28.22
N LEU A 130 10.59 0.04 -29.08
CA LEU A 130 10.29 -1.39 -29.05
C LEU A 130 11.41 -2.10 -28.31
N VAL A 131 11.10 -2.68 -27.16
CA VAL A 131 12.08 -3.41 -26.35
C VAL A 131 11.86 -4.92 -26.56
N PRO A 132 12.84 -5.63 -27.13
CA PRO A 132 12.71 -7.05 -27.40
C PRO A 132 12.63 -7.86 -26.11
N VAL A 133 11.64 -8.74 -26.01
CA VAL A 133 11.49 -9.61 -24.84
C VAL A 133 12.09 -10.97 -25.13
N THR A 134 13.10 -11.37 -24.35
CA THR A 134 13.69 -12.71 -24.44
C THR A 134 13.05 -13.64 -23.41
N MET A 135 13.21 -14.95 -23.54
CA MET A 135 12.71 -15.91 -22.54
C MET A 135 13.35 -15.74 -21.15
N GLN A 136 14.50 -15.07 -21.07
CA GLN A 136 15.22 -14.83 -19.82
C GLN A 136 14.75 -13.54 -19.11
N THR A 137 13.98 -12.70 -19.81
CA THR A 137 13.45 -11.46 -19.27
C THR A 137 12.37 -11.76 -18.22
N SER A 138 12.65 -11.37 -16.98
CA SER A 138 11.78 -11.58 -15.81
C SER A 138 11.36 -10.29 -15.13
N ASP A 139 12.10 -9.19 -15.30
CA ASP A 139 11.93 -7.98 -14.51
C ASP A 139 11.79 -6.75 -15.42
N LEU A 140 10.81 -5.90 -15.11
CA LEU A 140 10.55 -4.62 -15.78
C LEU A 140 10.66 -3.49 -14.75
N VAL A 141 11.67 -2.64 -14.93
CA VAL A 141 11.96 -1.50 -14.06
C VAL A 141 11.72 -0.22 -14.83
N VAL A 142 10.90 0.68 -14.27
CA VAL A 142 10.58 1.98 -14.87
C VAL A 142 10.94 3.06 -13.87
N ASP A 143 11.90 3.91 -14.25
CA ASP A 143 12.29 5.08 -13.47
C ASP A 143 11.86 6.34 -14.20
N SER A 144 10.94 7.10 -13.62
CA SER A 144 10.57 8.44 -14.08
C SER A 144 10.84 9.47 -13.00
N VAL A 145 10.89 10.74 -13.40
CA VAL A 145 11.02 11.87 -12.46
C VAL A 145 9.71 12.64 -12.39
N ASN A 146 9.17 13.02 -13.54
CA ASN A 146 7.94 13.81 -13.63
C ASN A 146 7.06 13.30 -14.78
N GLY A 147 5.78 13.05 -14.51
CA GLY A 147 4.80 12.55 -15.46
C GLY A 147 4.22 11.20 -15.08
N ASP A 148 3.09 10.88 -15.71
CA ASP A 148 2.32 9.69 -15.37
C ASP A 148 2.88 8.45 -16.07
N VAL A 149 2.89 7.32 -15.37
CA VAL A 149 3.28 6.03 -15.93
C VAL A 149 2.07 5.14 -15.98
N THR A 150 1.69 4.71 -17.18
CA THR A 150 0.59 3.76 -17.40
C THR A 150 1.14 2.49 -17.99
N LEU A 151 0.92 1.36 -17.31
CA LEU A 151 1.29 0.02 -17.75
C LEU A 151 0.02 -0.76 -18.08
N ILE A 152 -0.04 -1.28 -19.31
CA ILE A 152 -1.16 -2.10 -19.79
C ILE A 152 -0.66 -3.37 -20.46
N ARG A 153 -1.46 -4.43 -20.38
CA ARG A 153 -1.19 -5.69 -21.09
C ARG A 153 -2.02 -5.78 -22.37
N ARG A 154 -1.39 -6.20 -23.48
CA ARG A 154 -2.03 -6.34 -24.80
C ARG A 154 -1.39 -7.46 -25.64
N PRO A 155 -2.04 -7.90 -26.74
CA PRO A 155 -1.49 -8.85 -27.70
C PRO A 155 -0.38 -8.21 -28.56
N VAL A 156 0.77 -7.92 -27.95
CA VAL A 156 1.98 -7.42 -28.60
C VAL A 156 3.13 -8.40 -28.37
N SER A 157 4.07 -8.54 -29.31
CA SER A 157 5.19 -9.48 -29.17
C SER A 157 6.37 -8.92 -28.37
N ASN A 158 6.50 -7.60 -28.33
CA ASN A 158 7.57 -6.88 -27.64
C ASN A 158 6.97 -5.85 -26.69
N ILE A 159 7.75 -5.35 -25.73
CA ILE A 159 7.30 -4.23 -24.91
C ILE A 159 7.34 -2.97 -25.77
N GLU A 160 6.20 -2.27 -25.87
CA GLU A 160 6.10 -0.99 -26.56
C GLU A 160 6.05 0.14 -25.54
N VAL A 161 6.99 1.08 -25.61
CA VAL A 161 7.03 2.26 -24.75
C VAL A 161 6.76 3.48 -25.60
N ARG A 162 5.74 4.27 -25.25
CA ARG A 162 5.45 5.56 -25.88
C ARG A 162 5.56 6.68 -24.85
N GLY A 163 6.33 7.71 -25.17
CA GLY A 163 6.53 8.88 -24.32
C GLY A 163 5.87 10.12 -24.90
N THR A 164 5.18 10.89 -24.09
CA THR A 164 4.74 12.24 -24.46
C THR A 164 5.38 13.24 -23.52
N LEU A 165 6.10 14.21 -24.08
CA LEU A 165 6.83 15.25 -23.38
C LEU A 165 6.02 16.54 -23.35
N TRP A 166 5.98 17.20 -22.20
CA TRP A 166 5.50 18.58 -22.05
C TRP A 166 6.58 19.45 -21.41
N VAL A 167 6.70 20.66 -21.97
CA VAL A 167 7.60 21.71 -21.48
C VAL A 167 6.79 23.00 -21.34
N ASP A 168 6.28 23.25 -20.14
CA ASP A 168 5.55 24.48 -19.81
C ASP A 168 6.47 25.62 -19.35
N GLN A 169 5.96 26.85 -19.38
CA GLN A 169 6.68 28.04 -18.89
C GLN A 169 8.03 28.28 -19.60
N ALA A 170 8.18 27.81 -20.84
CA ALA A 170 9.34 28.05 -21.69
C ALA A 170 8.88 28.52 -23.08
N PRO A 171 9.62 29.44 -23.73
CA PRO A 171 9.36 29.80 -25.13
C PRO A 171 9.45 28.56 -26.03
N ALA A 172 8.62 28.50 -27.07
CA ALA A 172 8.58 27.35 -27.99
C ALA A 172 9.95 26.95 -28.53
N ALA A 173 10.81 27.93 -28.88
CA ALA A 173 12.16 27.66 -29.38
C ALA A 173 13.10 26.99 -28.34
N GLU A 174 12.89 27.23 -27.04
CA GLU A 174 13.62 26.53 -25.97
C GLU A 174 13.03 25.14 -25.75
N ALA A 175 11.71 25.03 -25.73
CA ALA A 175 10.99 23.76 -25.62
C ALA A 175 11.33 22.80 -26.76
N ASP A 176 11.48 23.29 -27.99
CA ASP A 176 11.89 22.51 -29.16
C ASP A 176 13.31 21.93 -28.98
N LYS A 177 14.24 22.71 -28.40
CA LYS A 177 15.59 22.23 -28.11
C LYS A 177 15.59 21.15 -27.03
N ILE A 178 14.80 21.35 -25.98
CA ILE A 178 14.65 20.36 -24.91
C ILE A 178 14.04 19.07 -25.49
N ALA A 179 13.02 19.18 -26.33
CA ALA A 179 12.38 18.03 -26.98
C ALA A 179 13.34 17.26 -27.89
N GLN A 180 14.14 17.96 -28.71
CA GLN A 180 15.15 17.34 -29.57
C GLN A 180 16.28 16.66 -28.78
N ALA A 181 16.60 17.16 -27.59
CA ALA A 181 17.58 16.57 -26.69
C ALA A 181 17.00 15.47 -25.78
N SER A 182 15.68 15.28 -25.78
CA SER A 182 15.01 14.29 -24.92
C SER A 182 14.79 12.99 -25.67
N SER A 183 14.99 11.85 -25.00
CA SER A 183 14.75 10.52 -25.59
C SER A 183 14.30 9.52 -24.53
N LEU A 184 13.83 8.35 -24.99
CA LEU A 184 13.53 7.22 -24.11
C LEU A 184 14.65 6.19 -24.25
N THR A 185 15.24 5.78 -23.14
CA THR A 185 16.27 4.74 -23.11
C THR A 185 15.72 3.45 -22.51
N SER A 186 16.13 2.33 -23.08
CA SER A 186 15.77 0.98 -22.64
C SER A 186 16.99 0.08 -22.61
N THR A 187 17.06 -0.82 -21.63
CA THR A 187 18.06 -1.89 -21.59
C THR A 187 17.45 -3.23 -22.03
N ASP A 188 18.31 -4.12 -22.54
CA ASP A 188 17.94 -5.48 -22.90
C ASP A 188 18.45 -6.49 -21.85
N GLY A 189 17.86 -7.68 -21.84
CA GLY A 189 18.32 -8.82 -21.04
C GLY A 189 17.30 -9.30 -20.01
N LYS A 190 17.79 -9.79 -18.87
CA LYS A 190 16.94 -10.32 -17.78
C LYS A 190 16.07 -9.23 -17.15
N THR A 191 16.65 -8.04 -16.96
CA THR A 191 15.98 -6.87 -16.40
C THR A 191 15.95 -5.78 -17.46
N ILE A 192 14.73 -5.41 -17.87
CA ILE A 192 14.50 -4.29 -18.76
C ILE A 192 14.33 -3.05 -17.91
N GLN A 193 15.20 -2.06 -18.07
CA GLN A 193 15.09 -0.76 -17.43
C GLN A 193 14.65 0.28 -18.47
N ILE A 194 13.56 0.98 -18.19
CA ILE A 194 13.01 2.06 -19.02
C ILE A 194 13.18 3.38 -18.27
N ARG A 195 13.76 4.38 -18.94
CA ARG A 195 13.95 5.72 -18.39
C ARG A 195 13.74 6.79 -19.46
N PRO A 196 12.99 7.87 -19.16
CA PRO A 196 13.03 9.06 -19.98
C PRO A 196 14.28 9.89 -19.64
N GLU A 197 15.05 10.22 -20.67
CA GLU A 197 16.14 11.20 -20.59
C GLU A 197 15.60 12.52 -21.10
N ALA A 198 15.42 13.49 -20.20
CA ALA A 198 14.96 14.82 -20.54
C ALA A 198 15.74 15.87 -19.75
N GLN A 199 16.11 16.96 -20.42
CA GLN A 199 16.93 18.01 -19.82
C GLN A 199 16.08 18.94 -18.95
N SER A 200 16.51 19.16 -17.70
CA SER A 200 15.90 20.15 -16.81
C SER A 200 16.10 21.58 -17.32
N TYR A 201 15.16 22.48 -17.04
CA TYR A 201 15.12 23.83 -17.61
C TYR A 201 14.64 24.91 -16.61
N GLY A 202 14.47 26.14 -17.11
CA GLY A 202 14.03 27.31 -16.35
C GLY A 202 15.18 28.07 -15.67
N ALA A 203 14.85 29.21 -15.03
CA ALA A 203 15.83 30.17 -14.50
C ALA A 203 16.85 29.61 -13.49
N SER A 204 16.58 28.43 -12.90
CA SER A 204 17.49 27.71 -11.98
C SER A 204 17.88 26.31 -12.47
N SER A 205 17.51 25.91 -13.68
CA SER A 205 17.68 24.54 -14.22
C SER A 205 17.16 23.42 -13.31
N LYS A 206 16.16 23.74 -12.48
CA LYS A 206 15.54 22.82 -11.52
C LYS A 206 14.21 22.27 -12.01
N ARG A 207 13.63 22.85 -13.07
CA ARG A 207 12.32 22.44 -13.57
C ARG A 207 12.47 21.18 -14.40
N GLN A 208 11.82 20.10 -13.96
CA GLN A 208 11.81 18.83 -14.66
C GLN A 208 10.66 18.83 -15.67
N PRO A 209 10.92 18.57 -16.96
CA PRO A 209 9.87 18.44 -17.95
C PRO A 209 8.97 17.23 -17.61
N ARG A 210 7.72 17.26 -18.07
CA ARG A 210 6.77 16.19 -17.78
C ARG A 210 6.83 15.16 -18.90
N VAL A 211 7.06 13.90 -18.57
CA VAL A 211 7.04 12.79 -19.51
C VAL A 211 6.00 11.77 -19.06
N ASN A 212 4.86 11.74 -19.75
CA ASN A 212 3.92 10.64 -19.56
C ASN A 212 4.36 9.45 -20.40
N MET A 213 4.38 8.27 -19.80
CA MET A 213 4.75 7.01 -20.46
C MET A 213 3.56 6.06 -20.51
N LEU A 214 3.28 5.55 -21.70
CA LEU A 214 2.41 4.40 -21.91
C LEU A 214 3.29 3.20 -22.26
N ILE A 215 3.31 2.22 -21.37
CA ILE A 215 4.08 0.99 -21.51
C ILE A 215 3.07 -0.14 -21.78
N THR A 216 3.22 -0.80 -22.91
CA THR A 216 2.40 -1.94 -23.32
C THR A 216 3.24 -3.20 -23.22
N VAL A 217 2.85 -4.13 -22.37
CA VAL A 217 3.54 -5.42 -22.19
C VAL A 217 2.82 -6.55 -22.93
N PRO A 218 3.57 -7.54 -23.46
CA PRO A 218 3.01 -8.74 -24.08
C PRO A 218 2.08 -9.51 -23.15
N GLU A 219 0.95 -9.97 -23.68
CA GLU A 219 0.00 -10.76 -22.90
C GLU A 219 0.45 -12.20 -22.64
N ASP A 220 1.32 -12.75 -23.48
CA ASP A 220 1.87 -14.10 -23.33
C ASP A 220 3.04 -14.17 -22.34
N ARG A 221 3.38 -13.04 -21.70
CA ARG A 221 4.51 -12.92 -20.76
C ARG A 221 4.09 -12.33 -19.42
N ARG A 222 4.86 -12.68 -18.39
CA ARG A 222 4.75 -12.16 -17.03
C ARG A 222 6.08 -11.55 -16.62
N PHE A 223 6.02 -10.46 -15.87
CA PHE A 223 7.20 -9.74 -15.41
C PHE A 223 7.00 -9.30 -13.96
N ASN A 224 8.03 -9.40 -13.12
CA ASN A 224 8.04 -8.59 -11.92
C ASN A 224 8.14 -7.12 -12.33
N VAL A 225 7.31 -6.29 -11.73
CA VAL A 225 7.20 -4.88 -12.12
C VAL A 225 7.72 -4.01 -11.00
N GLN A 226 8.57 -3.05 -11.33
CA GLN A 226 8.98 -1.99 -10.43
C GLN A 226 8.82 -0.65 -11.13
N ILE A 227 7.94 0.22 -10.65
CA ILE A 227 7.73 1.55 -11.21
C ILE A 227 7.98 2.58 -10.11
N ARG A 228 8.83 3.55 -10.42
CA ARG A 228 9.15 4.66 -9.54
C ARG A 228 9.00 5.99 -10.27
N THR A 229 8.33 6.95 -9.64
CA THR A 229 8.24 8.34 -10.11
C THR A 229 8.35 9.32 -8.94
N SER A 230 8.97 10.48 -9.14
CA SER A 230 9.00 11.52 -8.09
C SER A 230 7.71 12.35 -8.08
N ASN A 231 7.11 12.57 -9.26
CA ASN A 231 5.86 13.31 -9.42
C ASN A 231 5.07 12.77 -10.60
N GLY A 232 3.92 12.16 -10.35
CA GLY A 232 3.05 11.61 -11.37
C GLY A 232 2.24 10.42 -10.87
N ASN A 233 1.15 10.14 -11.57
CA ASN A 233 0.30 9.00 -11.28
C ASN A 233 0.94 7.71 -11.82
N ILE A 234 0.76 6.61 -11.10
CA ILE A 234 1.11 5.27 -11.60
C ILE A 234 -0.18 4.49 -11.77
N THR A 235 -0.43 3.98 -12.98
CA THR A 235 -1.63 3.20 -13.32
C THR A 235 -1.23 1.86 -13.93
N LEU A 236 -1.70 0.76 -13.34
CA LEU A 236 -1.54 -0.61 -13.86
C LEU A 236 -2.93 -1.16 -14.19
N ASN A 237 -3.10 -1.69 -15.40
CA ASN A 237 -4.33 -2.37 -15.80
C ASN A 237 -4.02 -3.74 -16.43
N GLY A 238 -4.49 -4.83 -15.81
CA GLY A 238 -4.38 -6.17 -16.36
C GLY A 238 -2.97 -6.76 -16.29
N VAL A 239 -2.21 -6.45 -15.24
CA VAL A 239 -0.79 -6.80 -15.14
C VAL A 239 -0.60 -8.10 -14.36
N ASP A 240 -0.07 -9.12 -15.03
CA ASP A 240 0.34 -10.38 -14.40
C ASP A 240 1.83 -10.34 -14.08
N ALA A 241 2.18 -10.32 -12.80
CA ALA A 241 3.54 -10.50 -12.35
C ALA A 241 3.92 -11.98 -12.17
N ILE A 242 5.22 -12.25 -12.16
CA ILE A 242 5.74 -13.57 -11.80
C ILE A 242 5.55 -13.77 -10.30
N ASP A 243 5.90 -12.76 -9.51
CA ASP A 243 5.79 -12.75 -8.06
C ASP A 243 5.36 -11.39 -7.52
N SER A 244 6.03 -10.30 -7.92
CA SER A 244 5.85 -9.00 -7.24
C SER A 244 5.70 -7.79 -8.17
N ILE A 245 4.88 -6.84 -7.70
CA ILE A 245 4.61 -5.52 -8.27
C ILE A 245 5.00 -4.48 -7.23
N ARG A 246 5.99 -3.64 -7.52
CA ARG A 246 6.50 -2.57 -6.64
C ARG A 246 6.23 -1.20 -7.23
N LEU A 247 5.46 -0.36 -6.54
CA LEU A 247 5.04 0.95 -7.02
C LEU A 247 5.46 2.04 -6.04
N GLU A 248 6.20 3.05 -6.50
CA GLU A 248 6.60 4.20 -5.68
C GLU A 248 6.33 5.50 -6.41
N SER A 249 5.49 6.37 -5.83
CA SER A 249 5.33 7.75 -6.28
C SER A 249 5.75 8.72 -5.17
N GLY A 250 6.45 9.80 -5.50
CA GLY A 250 6.63 10.89 -4.55
C GLY A 250 5.31 11.65 -4.37
N ASN A 251 4.76 12.14 -5.47
CA ASN A 251 3.49 12.86 -5.49
C ASN A 251 2.64 12.37 -6.66
N GLY A 252 1.53 11.72 -6.38
CA GLY A 252 0.62 11.20 -7.39
C GLY A 252 -0.17 10.00 -6.88
N ASN A 253 -1.24 9.70 -7.60
CA ASN A 253 -2.14 8.61 -7.28
C ASN A 253 -1.54 7.27 -7.74
N LEU A 254 -1.83 6.22 -6.98
CA LEU A 254 -1.56 4.85 -7.38
C LEU A 254 -2.87 4.18 -7.76
N THR A 255 -2.95 3.58 -8.93
CA THR A 255 -4.13 2.85 -9.38
C THR A 255 -3.70 1.50 -9.95
N VAL A 256 -4.22 0.42 -9.36
CA VAL A 256 -3.97 -0.94 -9.81
C VAL A 256 -5.32 -1.61 -10.00
N ASN A 257 -5.61 -2.00 -11.25
CA ASN A 257 -6.79 -2.75 -11.61
C ASN A 257 -6.35 -4.06 -12.26
N ASP A 258 -6.95 -5.18 -11.86
CA ASP A 258 -6.73 -6.49 -12.45
C ASP A 258 -5.25 -6.89 -12.43
N ALA A 259 -4.76 -7.31 -11.27
CA ALA A 259 -3.36 -7.68 -11.11
C ALA A 259 -3.19 -9.07 -10.49
N ILE A 260 -2.19 -9.81 -10.98
CA ILE A 260 -1.76 -11.07 -10.39
C ILE A 260 -0.36 -10.87 -9.81
N GLY A 261 -0.16 -11.27 -8.56
CA GLY A 261 1.10 -11.14 -7.82
C GLY A 261 1.00 -10.15 -6.66
N ASN A 262 2.03 -10.16 -5.81
CA ASN A 262 2.08 -9.40 -4.57
C ASN A 262 2.35 -7.92 -4.85
N VAL A 263 1.42 -7.05 -4.47
CA VAL A 263 1.49 -5.60 -4.68
C VAL A 263 2.06 -4.92 -3.46
N LYS A 264 3.24 -4.32 -3.60
CA LYS A 264 3.84 -3.43 -2.60
C LYS A 264 3.92 -2.01 -3.14
N GLY A 265 3.30 -1.05 -2.46
CA GLY A 265 3.12 0.30 -3.00
C GLY A 265 3.38 1.40 -2.00
N GLY A 266 3.72 2.60 -2.47
CA GLY A 266 3.58 3.77 -1.64
C GLY A 266 3.64 5.11 -2.36
N THR A 267 2.88 6.07 -1.86
CA THR A 267 2.95 7.48 -2.28
C THR A 267 3.15 8.40 -1.08
N LEU A 268 3.71 9.60 -1.24
CA LEU A 268 3.69 10.58 -0.14
C LEU A 268 2.36 11.33 -0.16
N ASN A 269 1.98 11.85 -1.32
CA ASN A 269 0.72 12.57 -1.48
C ASN A 269 -0.02 11.99 -2.69
N GLY A 270 -1.20 11.43 -2.45
CA GLY A 270 -2.02 10.87 -3.51
C GLY A 270 -2.97 9.79 -2.98
N GLN A 271 -4.06 9.62 -3.73
CA GLN A 271 -5.03 8.55 -3.49
C GLN A 271 -4.49 7.21 -3.98
N VAL A 272 -4.88 6.14 -3.31
CA VAL A 272 -4.56 4.76 -3.68
C VAL A 272 -5.86 4.05 -4.04
N LYS A 273 -5.91 3.43 -5.22
CA LYS A 273 -7.03 2.61 -5.68
C LYS A 273 -6.53 1.24 -6.11
N LEU A 274 -7.02 0.19 -5.47
CA LEU A 274 -6.62 -1.18 -5.69
C LEU A 274 -7.87 -2.02 -5.94
N HIS A 275 -7.91 -2.75 -7.04
CA HIS A 275 -9.11 -3.50 -7.40
C HIS A 275 -8.79 -4.79 -8.14
N ARG A 276 -9.42 -5.90 -7.72
CA ARG A 276 -9.27 -7.24 -8.32
C ARG A 276 -7.80 -7.67 -8.37
N ILE A 277 -7.26 -8.00 -7.20
CA ILE A 277 -5.85 -8.39 -7.04
C ILE A 277 -5.78 -9.83 -6.50
N SER A 278 -5.17 -10.70 -7.28
CA SER A 278 -4.85 -12.08 -6.89
C SER A 278 -3.43 -12.12 -6.32
N GLY A 279 -3.30 -11.84 -5.03
CA GLY A 279 -2.04 -11.76 -4.30
C GLY A 279 -2.14 -10.87 -3.06
N ASP A 280 -1.05 -10.80 -2.29
CA ASP A 280 -0.99 -9.95 -1.10
C ASP A 280 -0.81 -8.46 -1.46
N VAL A 281 -1.33 -7.57 -0.62
CA VAL A 281 -1.28 -6.12 -0.78
C VAL A 281 -0.63 -5.48 0.45
N ASP A 282 0.40 -4.67 0.24
CA ASP A 282 1.04 -3.82 1.26
C ASP A 282 1.25 -2.41 0.68
N VAL A 283 0.34 -1.48 0.99
CA VAL A 283 0.36 -0.13 0.42
C VAL A 283 0.21 0.95 1.48
N ARG A 284 0.98 2.03 1.32
CA ARG A 284 1.05 3.15 2.27
C ARG A 284 0.98 4.52 1.60
N THR A 285 0.33 5.48 2.24
CA THR A 285 0.34 6.89 1.83
C THR A 285 0.55 7.80 3.03
N ASN A 286 1.15 8.98 2.87
CA ASN A 286 1.18 9.94 3.97
C ASN A 286 -0.08 10.79 3.98
N ARG A 287 -0.57 11.17 2.79
CA ARG A 287 -1.78 11.98 2.62
C ARG A 287 -2.56 11.50 1.42
N GLY A 288 -3.79 11.06 1.65
CA GLY A 288 -4.71 10.63 0.62
C GLY A 288 -5.52 9.42 1.06
N ASP A 289 -6.69 9.29 0.44
CA ASP A 289 -7.61 8.21 0.71
C ASP A 289 -7.13 6.92 0.06
N MET A 290 -7.46 5.79 0.68
CA MET A 290 -7.20 4.46 0.17
C MET A 290 -8.51 3.74 -0.10
N GLN A 291 -8.64 3.20 -1.31
CA GLN A 291 -9.73 2.32 -1.68
C GLN A 291 -9.14 0.99 -2.16
N ALA A 292 -9.58 -0.10 -1.55
CA ALA A 292 -9.22 -1.45 -1.96
C ALA A 292 -10.47 -2.33 -2.04
N GLY A 293 -10.53 -3.24 -3.02
CA GLY A 293 -11.48 -4.32 -2.93
C GLY A 293 -11.37 -5.40 -3.99
N ASP A 294 -11.99 -6.55 -3.71
CA ASP A 294 -11.76 -7.82 -4.41
C ASP A 294 -10.28 -8.22 -4.33
N ILE A 295 -9.79 -8.43 -3.10
CA ILE A 295 -8.40 -8.85 -2.84
C ILE A 295 -8.41 -10.27 -2.29
N GLU A 296 -7.73 -11.18 -2.96
CA GLU A 296 -7.67 -12.60 -2.57
C GLU A 296 -6.67 -12.85 -1.43
N GLY A 297 -5.56 -12.11 -1.42
CA GLY A 297 -4.49 -12.25 -0.42
C GLY A 297 -4.69 -11.40 0.84
N ALA A 298 -3.66 -11.35 1.68
CA ALA A 298 -3.62 -10.49 2.85
C ALA A 298 -3.52 -9.01 2.45
N VAL A 299 -4.15 -8.12 3.23
CA VAL A 299 -4.22 -6.69 2.95
C VAL A 299 -3.62 -5.89 4.11
N THR A 300 -2.57 -5.12 3.81
CA THR A 300 -2.02 -4.11 4.71
C THR A 300 -2.14 -2.73 4.07
N LEU A 301 -2.95 -1.85 4.67
CA LEU A 301 -3.12 -0.46 4.23
C LEU A 301 -2.80 0.51 5.36
N HIS A 302 -2.00 1.53 5.07
CA HIS A 302 -1.63 2.52 6.07
C HIS A 302 -1.65 3.95 5.51
N THR A 303 -2.35 4.86 6.19
CA THR A 303 -2.31 6.30 5.88
C THR A 303 -2.10 7.16 7.13
N MET A 304 -1.38 8.28 7.03
CA MET A 304 -1.35 9.24 8.15
C MET A 304 -2.53 10.20 8.13
N VAL A 305 -3.03 10.55 6.94
CA VAL A 305 -4.20 11.42 6.77
C VAL A 305 -4.97 10.96 5.55
N GLY A 306 -6.20 10.53 5.75
CA GLY A 306 -7.10 10.07 4.70
C GLY A 306 -7.97 8.91 5.17
N ASP A 307 -9.07 8.72 4.45
CA ASP A 307 -10.01 7.65 4.75
C ASP A 307 -9.55 6.33 4.13
N ILE A 308 -9.91 5.21 4.75
CA ILE A 308 -9.66 3.87 4.20
C ILE A 308 -11.00 3.17 3.96
N GLN A 309 -11.23 2.77 2.71
CA GLN A 309 -12.36 1.95 2.29
C GLN A 309 -11.85 0.62 1.78
N LEU A 310 -12.22 -0.47 2.45
CA LEU A 310 -11.87 -1.83 2.06
C LEU A 310 -13.15 -2.65 1.88
N ALA A 311 -13.31 -3.32 0.74
CA ALA A 311 -14.47 -4.17 0.48
C ALA A 311 -14.07 -5.50 -0.13
N ARG A 312 -14.62 -6.62 0.39
CA ARG A 312 -14.42 -7.98 -0.15
C ARG A 312 -12.94 -8.36 -0.21
N SER A 313 -12.36 -8.65 0.95
CA SER A 313 -11.00 -9.18 1.09
C SER A 313 -11.08 -10.58 1.69
N GLU A 314 -10.37 -11.54 1.09
CA GLU A 314 -10.41 -12.95 1.51
C GLU A 314 -9.34 -13.30 2.55
N GLY A 315 -8.18 -12.64 2.50
CA GLY A 315 -7.08 -12.81 3.44
C GLY A 315 -7.15 -11.90 4.67
N ASP A 316 -6.14 -12.03 5.54
CA ASP A 316 -6.01 -11.23 6.76
C ASP A 316 -5.88 -9.74 6.45
N ILE A 317 -6.60 -8.91 7.21
CA ILE A 317 -6.67 -7.46 7.02
C ILE A 317 -5.95 -6.75 8.16
N ASN A 318 -5.08 -5.81 7.81
CA ASN A 318 -4.43 -4.87 8.72
C ASN A 318 -4.53 -3.45 8.15
N VAL A 319 -5.39 -2.62 8.72
CA VAL A 319 -5.66 -1.26 8.26
C VAL A 319 -5.41 -0.25 9.38
N ASP A 320 -4.64 0.79 9.07
CA ASP A 320 -4.22 1.80 10.05
C ASP A 320 -4.34 3.22 9.47
N THR A 321 -5.00 4.12 10.19
CA THR A 321 -5.01 5.55 9.89
C THR A 321 -4.77 6.40 11.13
N GLN A 322 -3.99 7.48 11.00
CA GLN A 322 -3.85 8.43 12.11
C GLN A 322 -4.98 9.46 12.13
N ASN A 323 -5.46 9.89 10.97
CA ASN A 323 -6.57 10.85 10.86
C ASN A 323 -7.42 10.50 9.64
N GLY A 324 -8.60 9.95 9.86
CA GLY A 324 -9.52 9.54 8.81
C GLY A 324 -10.45 8.43 9.26
N ASP A 325 -11.56 8.30 8.56
CA ASP A 325 -12.56 7.28 8.82
C ASP A 325 -12.18 5.96 8.12
N MET A 326 -12.61 4.86 8.71
CA MET A 326 -12.42 3.52 8.16
C MET A 326 -13.77 2.86 7.90
N ASN A 327 -13.93 2.32 6.69
CA ASN A 327 -15.07 1.50 6.33
C ASN A 327 -14.59 0.16 5.76
N VAL A 328 -14.82 -0.92 6.51
CA VAL A 328 -14.47 -2.29 6.11
C VAL A 328 -15.75 -3.06 5.84
N LEU A 329 -15.92 -3.51 4.60
CA LEU A 329 -17.08 -4.27 4.12
C LEU A 329 -16.68 -5.71 3.82
N ASN A 330 -17.26 -6.66 4.53
CA ASN A 330 -17.07 -8.10 4.41
C ASN A 330 -15.61 -8.54 4.60
N SER A 331 -15.26 -8.77 5.88
CA SER A 331 -14.00 -9.42 6.26
C SER A 331 -14.25 -10.90 6.49
N THR A 332 -13.59 -11.76 5.72
CA THR A 332 -13.77 -13.22 5.80
C THR A 332 -12.74 -13.89 6.72
N ALA A 333 -11.71 -13.16 7.14
CA ALA A 333 -10.58 -13.66 7.91
C ALA A 333 -10.31 -12.75 9.13
N LYS A 334 -9.06 -12.68 9.58
CA LYS A 334 -8.62 -11.82 10.67
C LYS A 334 -8.74 -10.35 10.28
N LEU A 335 -9.14 -9.49 11.22
CA LEU A 335 -9.20 -8.04 11.03
C LEU A 335 -8.43 -7.33 12.13
N ASN A 336 -7.52 -6.45 11.75
CA ASN A 336 -6.91 -5.46 12.63
C ASN A 336 -7.19 -4.06 12.07
N ALA A 337 -7.96 -3.24 12.77
CA ALA A 337 -8.33 -1.90 12.33
C ALA A 337 -8.03 -0.88 13.42
N ASN A 338 -7.12 0.05 13.13
CA ASN A 338 -6.64 1.04 14.11
C ASN A 338 -6.81 2.46 13.57
N SER A 339 -7.54 3.30 14.29
CA SER A 339 -7.63 4.74 14.02
C SER A 339 -7.22 5.55 15.25
N LEU A 340 -6.41 6.59 15.06
CA LEU A 340 -6.17 7.55 16.15
C LEU A 340 -7.31 8.59 16.21
N ASN A 341 -7.64 9.22 15.09
CA ASN A 341 -8.73 10.18 15.00
C ASN A 341 -9.63 9.86 13.80
N GLY A 342 -10.71 9.12 14.04
CA GLY A 342 -11.71 8.79 13.04
C GLY A 342 -12.63 7.66 13.49
N SER A 343 -13.78 7.61 12.83
CA SER A 343 -14.78 6.58 13.07
C SER A 343 -14.41 5.29 12.34
N ILE A 344 -14.71 4.15 12.96
CA ILE A 344 -14.50 2.84 12.33
C ILE A 344 -15.85 2.18 12.14
N LYS A 345 -16.22 1.92 10.89
CA LYS A 345 -17.37 1.11 10.53
C LYS A 345 -16.90 -0.21 9.96
N VAL A 346 -17.33 -1.30 10.58
CA VAL A 346 -17.14 -2.65 10.05
C VAL A 346 -18.50 -3.25 9.80
N HIS A 347 -18.74 -3.67 8.57
CA HIS A 347 -19.94 -4.40 8.19
C HIS A 347 -19.52 -5.73 7.61
N SER A 348 -19.94 -6.84 8.21
CA SER A 348 -19.59 -8.17 7.70
C SER A 348 -20.74 -9.14 7.82
N GLU A 349 -20.97 -9.88 6.74
CA GLU A 349 -21.92 -10.99 6.70
C GLU A 349 -21.38 -12.27 7.35
N GLN A 350 -20.07 -12.31 7.64
CA GLN A 350 -19.44 -13.43 8.33
C GLN A 350 -18.32 -12.95 9.27
N VAL A 351 -18.03 -13.76 10.29
CA VAL A 351 -16.87 -13.60 11.17
C VAL A 351 -16.05 -14.88 11.02
N GLY A 352 -14.96 -14.83 10.26
CA GLY A 352 -14.12 -16.01 9.95
C GLY A 352 -12.75 -16.02 10.62
N GLY A 353 -12.42 -15.00 11.42
CA GLY A 353 -11.17 -14.88 12.16
C GLY A 353 -11.29 -13.88 13.32
N ASP A 354 -10.23 -13.76 14.11
CA ASP A 354 -10.20 -12.84 15.25
C ASP A 354 -10.10 -11.38 14.80
N TRP A 355 -10.84 -10.50 15.47
CA TRP A 355 -10.90 -9.09 15.15
C TRP A 355 -10.35 -8.26 16.30
N LYS A 356 -9.51 -7.28 15.97
CA LYS A 356 -9.00 -6.25 16.87
C LYS A 356 -9.29 -4.89 16.29
N ILE A 357 -10.09 -4.11 16.99
CA ILE A 357 -10.57 -2.82 16.50
C ILE A 357 -10.28 -1.78 17.57
N TYR A 358 -9.54 -0.74 17.20
CA TYR A 358 -9.15 0.33 18.11
C TYR A 358 -9.44 1.69 17.50
N SER A 359 -10.14 2.56 18.24
CA SER A 359 -10.23 3.99 17.91
C SER A 359 -9.97 4.86 19.14
N ALA A 360 -8.94 5.70 19.08
CA ALA A 360 -8.64 6.61 20.19
C ALA A 360 -9.63 7.78 20.27
N VAL A 361 -10.14 8.27 19.14
CA VAL A 361 -11.17 9.30 19.05
C VAL A 361 -12.02 9.02 17.81
N GLY A 362 -13.32 8.74 18.00
CA GLY A 362 -14.24 8.41 16.93
C GLY A 362 -15.15 7.24 17.30
N ASP A 363 -16.32 7.21 16.68
CA ASP A 363 -17.33 6.19 16.96
C ASP A 363 -16.98 4.88 16.26
N ILE A 364 -17.24 3.77 16.93
CA ILE A 364 -17.07 2.43 16.37
C ILE A 364 -18.45 1.82 16.14
N VAL A 365 -18.73 1.43 14.91
CA VAL A 365 -19.99 0.78 14.50
C VAL A 365 -19.67 -0.57 13.89
N LEU A 366 -20.16 -1.63 14.53
CA LEU A 366 -20.01 -3.01 14.06
C LEU A 366 -21.37 -3.55 13.64
N ASP A 367 -21.54 -3.84 12.35
CA ASP A 367 -22.68 -4.58 11.85
C ASP A 367 -22.26 -6.05 11.72
N LEU A 368 -22.73 -6.90 12.66
CA LEU A 368 -22.31 -8.30 12.81
C LEU A 368 -23.43 -9.29 12.43
N PRO A 369 -23.10 -10.47 11.88
CA PRO A 369 -24.10 -11.42 11.42
C PRO A 369 -24.79 -12.12 12.58
N SER A 370 -26.12 -12.28 12.51
CA SER A 370 -26.90 -12.92 13.57
C SER A 370 -26.51 -14.37 13.85
N ASN A 371 -26.01 -15.08 12.84
CA ASN A 371 -25.60 -16.49 12.87
C ASN A 371 -24.07 -16.67 13.05
N GLY A 372 -23.31 -15.60 13.29
CA GLY A 372 -21.86 -15.68 13.48
C GLY A 372 -21.47 -16.40 14.78
N ASP A 373 -20.28 -16.99 14.82
CA ASP A 373 -19.77 -17.71 15.98
C ASP A 373 -18.60 -16.95 16.62
N PHE A 374 -18.88 -16.09 17.60
CA PHE A 374 -17.89 -15.18 18.16
C PHE A 374 -18.13 -14.83 19.63
N GLN A 375 -17.05 -14.51 20.34
CA GLN A 375 -17.06 -13.86 21.64
C GLN A 375 -16.64 -12.40 21.44
N LEU A 376 -17.41 -11.48 22.01
CA LEU A 376 -17.15 -10.05 21.92
C LEU A 376 -16.75 -9.51 23.28
N GLU A 377 -15.62 -8.80 23.31
CA GLU A 377 -15.15 -8.00 24.43
C GLU A 377 -14.90 -6.58 23.94
N GLY A 378 -15.70 -5.64 24.44
CA GLY A 378 -15.67 -4.24 24.04
C GLY A 378 -15.50 -3.33 25.24
N SER A 379 -14.80 -2.22 25.06
CA SER A 379 -14.73 -1.16 26.09
C SER A 379 -14.83 0.23 25.47
N SER A 380 -15.45 1.15 26.22
CA SER A 380 -15.44 2.58 25.91
C SER A 380 -15.18 3.43 27.15
N SER A 381 -14.18 4.31 27.06
CA SER A 381 -13.79 5.18 28.17
C SER A 381 -14.80 6.29 28.50
N TYR A 382 -15.40 6.92 27.47
CA TYR A 382 -16.25 8.11 27.62
C TYR A 382 -17.57 8.04 26.84
N GLY A 383 -17.71 7.13 25.88
CA GLY A 383 -18.92 7.01 25.05
C GLY A 383 -19.98 6.07 25.62
N HIS A 384 -21.10 5.99 24.92
CA HIS A 384 -22.18 5.05 25.23
C HIS A 384 -21.95 3.70 24.53
N LEU A 385 -22.31 2.63 25.21
CA LEU A 385 -22.30 1.27 24.69
C LEU A 385 -23.73 0.88 24.31
N GLN A 386 -23.94 0.49 23.06
CA GLN A 386 -25.22 0.00 22.56
C GLN A 386 -25.02 -1.31 21.80
N SER A 387 -25.93 -2.28 22.02
CA SER A 387 -25.90 -3.56 21.32
C SER A 387 -27.30 -4.08 21.04
N ASP A 388 -27.53 -4.55 19.82
CA ASP A 388 -28.74 -5.30 19.44
C ASP A 388 -28.68 -6.77 19.89
N PHE A 389 -27.50 -7.26 20.29
CA PHE A 389 -27.32 -8.58 20.87
C PHE A 389 -27.56 -8.53 22.39
N PRO A 390 -28.04 -9.63 23.02
CA PRO A 390 -28.29 -9.70 24.46
C PRO A 390 -26.96 -9.85 25.27
N PHE A 391 -26.05 -8.90 25.08
CA PHE A 391 -24.74 -8.85 25.74
C PHE A 391 -24.82 -8.13 27.08
N LYS A 392 -23.94 -8.50 28.00
CA LYS A 392 -23.83 -7.85 29.30
C LYS A 392 -23.09 -6.53 29.13
N ILE A 393 -23.73 -5.43 29.50
CA ILE A 393 -23.12 -4.10 29.55
C ILE A 393 -22.91 -3.74 31.02
N ASP A 394 -21.66 -3.52 31.40
CA ASP A 394 -21.29 -3.04 32.73
C ASP A 394 -20.47 -1.76 32.60
N SER A 395 -21.16 -0.63 32.81
CA SER A 395 -20.61 0.73 32.81
C SER A 395 -19.83 1.06 31.53
N LYS A 396 -18.54 0.72 31.50
CA LYS A 396 -17.58 1.02 30.43
C LYS A 396 -17.17 -0.20 29.60
N SER A 397 -17.74 -1.37 29.90
CA SER A 397 -17.43 -2.62 29.22
C SER A 397 -18.69 -3.29 28.69
N ILE A 398 -18.55 -3.96 27.56
CA ILE A 398 -19.56 -4.85 27.00
C ILE A 398 -18.91 -6.21 26.75
N SER A 399 -19.57 -7.27 27.20
CA SER A 399 -19.11 -8.63 26.93
C SER A 399 -20.26 -9.56 26.63
N GLY A 400 -20.02 -10.51 25.74
CA GLY A 400 -21.02 -11.49 25.37
C GLY A 400 -20.50 -12.49 24.35
N LYS A 401 -21.35 -13.47 24.08
CA LYS A 401 -21.01 -14.60 23.24
C LYS A 401 -22.19 -14.92 22.33
N ASN A 402 -21.92 -15.14 21.05
CA ASN A 402 -22.87 -15.65 20.08
C ASN A 402 -22.38 -17.01 19.56
N GLY A 403 -23.25 -18.03 19.55
CA GLY A 403 -22.84 -19.39 19.19
C GLY A 403 -21.86 -20.01 20.19
N THR A 404 -20.81 -20.67 19.70
CA THR A 404 -19.79 -21.36 20.51
C THR A 404 -18.64 -20.46 20.94
N GLY A 405 -18.59 -19.21 20.48
CA GLY A 405 -17.52 -18.24 20.74
C GLY A 405 -16.22 -18.59 20.04
N LYS A 406 -16.29 -19.12 18.82
CA LYS A 406 -15.11 -19.62 18.08
C LYS A 406 -14.06 -18.53 17.81
N TYR A 407 -14.50 -17.34 17.43
CA TYR A 407 -13.62 -16.21 17.10
C TYR A 407 -13.72 -15.10 18.15
N ALA A 408 -12.61 -14.44 18.45
CA ALA A 408 -12.58 -13.31 19.38
C ALA A 408 -12.75 -11.98 18.64
N ILE A 409 -13.62 -11.10 19.15
CA ILE A 409 -13.79 -9.72 18.68
C ILE A 409 -13.46 -8.80 19.85
N ASP A 410 -12.27 -8.20 19.79
CA ASP A 410 -11.77 -7.23 20.76
C ASP A 410 -11.96 -5.82 20.22
N VAL A 411 -12.67 -4.98 20.97
CA VAL A 411 -12.98 -3.60 20.58
C VAL A 411 -12.60 -2.63 21.70
N GLU A 412 -11.74 -1.68 21.39
CA GLU A 412 -11.35 -0.63 22.33
C GLU A 412 -11.59 0.74 21.70
N GLY A 413 -12.48 1.51 22.32
CA GLY A 413 -12.81 2.86 21.89
C GLY A 413 -12.77 3.85 23.05
N ASN A 414 -12.73 5.14 22.73
CA ASN A 414 -13.01 6.18 23.73
C ASN A 414 -14.36 6.87 23.52
N SER A 415 -14.96 6.75 22.34
CA SER A 415 -16.26 7.34 21.98
C SER A 415 -17.36 6.26 21.90
N ASN A 416 -18.45 6.47 21.16
CA ASN A 416 -19.56 5.52 21.19
C ASN A 416 -19.16 4.19 20.53
N LEU A 417 -19.62 3.08 21.10
CA LEU A 417 -19.53 1.75 20.51
C LEU A 417 -20.93 1.22 20.28
N THR A 418 -21.28 1.02 19.01
CA THR A 418 -22.58 0.48 18.59
C THR A 418 -22.39 -0.84 17.89
N ILE A 419 -23.03 -1.89 18.40
CA ILE A 419 -23.03 -3.23 17.79
C ILE A 419 -24.44 -3.51 17.27
N LYS A 420 -24.56 -3.62 15.95
CA LYS A 420 -25.82 -3.88 15.27
C LYS A 420 -25.89 -5.32 14.82
N LYS A 421 -27.09 -5.89 14.90
CA LYS A 421 -27.35 -7.26 14.45
C LYS A 421 -27.86 -7.25 13.02
N LEU A 422 -27.08 -7.84 12.11
CA LEU A 422 -27.50 -8.09 10.73
C LEU A 422 -28.40 -9.32 10.68
N LEU A 423 -29.64 -9.11 10.26
CA LEU A 423 -30.58 -10.19 9.93
C LEU A 423 -30.33 -10.58 8.48
N MET A 424 -29.88 -11.81 8.24
CA MET A 424 -29.85 -12.34 6.88
C MET A 424 -31.29 -12.58 6.42
N PRO A 425 -31.65 -12.23 5.17
CA PRO A 425 -32.93 -12.64 4.62
C PRO A 425 -32.99 -14.18 4.63
N SER A 426 -34.00 -14.74 5.28
CA SER A 426 -34.33 -16.15 5.12
C SER A 426 -34.59 -16.41 3.64
N LEU A 427 -33.81 -17.32 3.03
CA LEU A 427 -34.19 -17.91 1.74
C LEU A 427 -35.63 -18.42 1.91
N PRO A 428 -36.58 -18.04 1.04
CA PRO A 428 -37.92 -18.60 1.12
C PRO A 428 -37.80 -20.12 0.98
N ASP A 429 -38.36 -20.84 1.93
CA ASP A 429 -38.48 -22.30 1.86
C ASP A 429 -39.14 -22.64 0.52
N LEU A 430 -38.41 -23.36 -0.33
CA LEU A 430 -39.02 -24.04 -1.47
C LEU A 430 -39.84 -25.19 -0.89
N ASP A 431 -41.04 -24.86 -0.40
CA ASP A 431 -42.04 -25.84 -0.02
C ASP A 431 -42.41 -26.65 -1.25
N ASP A 432 -41.91 -27.89 -1.27
CA ASP A 432 -42.32 -28.97 -2.14
C ASP A 432 -43.78 -29.35 -1.80
N SER A 433 -44.73 -28.59 -2.33
CA SER A 433 -46.15 -28.95 -2.34
C SER A 433 -46.72 -28.80 -3.75
N GLY A 434 -46.11 -29.50 -4.70
CA GLY A 434 -46.74 -29.88 -5.96
C GLY A 434 -47.88 -30.87 -5.76
N GLY A 435 -48.93 -30.46 -5.05
CA GLY A 435 -50.20 -31.18 -4.96
C GLY A 435 -50.91 -31.14 -6.31
N THR A 436 -50.71 -32.16 -7.12
CA THR A 436 -51.48 -32.40 -8.35
C THR A 436 -52.94 -32.60 -7.96
N THR A 437 -53.79 -31.61 -8.25
CA THR A 437 -55.24 -31.81 -8.34
C THR A 437 -55.66 -31.51 -9.76
N ALA A 438 -56.21 -32.54 -10.41
CA ALA A 438 -56.76 -32.47 -11.76
C ALA A 438 -57.97 -31.52 -11.79
N PRO A 439 -58.23 -30.80 -12.90
CA PRO A 439 -59.38 -29.93 -13.00
C PRO A 439 -60.65 -30.75 -13.29
N ASP A 440 -61.66 -30.54 -12.46
CA ASP A 440 -63.03 -31.01 -12.63
C ASP A 440 -63.76 -30.16 -13.68
N THR A 441 -64.49 -30.83 -14.56
CA THR A 441 -65.26 -30.25 -15.66
C THR A 441 -66.72 -30.09 -15.26
N SER A 442 -67.21 -28.86 -15.09
CA SER A 442 -68.66 -28.55 -15.24
C SER A 442 -68.94 -27.05 -15.44
N GLU A 443 -69.42 -26.74 -16.64
CA GLU A 443 -70.42 -25.72 -17.06
C GLU A 443 -70.60 -24.38 -16.29
N SER A 444 -70.53 -23.25 -17.02
CA SER A 444 -71.72 -22.54 -17.54
C SER A 444 -71.38 -21.27 -18.35
N SER A 445 -72.17 -21.05 -19.40
CA SER A 445 -72.13 -19.98 -20.42
C SER A 445 -72.54 -18.58 -19.89
N PRO A 446 -72.32 -17.44 -20.59
CA PRO A 446 -73.20 -17.07 -21.73
C PRO A 446 -72.59 -16.24 -22.90
N ALA A 447 -73.16 -16.51 -24.09
CA ALA A 447 -73.63 -15.61 -25.17
C ALA A 447 -72.71 -14.56 -25.87
N GLU A 448 -72.43 -14.84 -27.16
CA GLU A 448 -72.52 -14.06 -28.43
C GLU A 448 -72.46 -12.50 -28.48
N PRO A 449 -72.07 -11.83 -29.62
CA PRO A 449 -72.37 -12.26 -31.02
C PRO A 449 -71.32 -11.95 -32.12
N GLY A 450 -71.54 -12.55 -33.31
CA GLY A 450 -71.47 -11.80 -34.59
C GLY A 450 -70.40 -12.22 -35.60
N ALA A 451 -70.80 -13.04 -36.58
CA ALA A 451 -70.09 -13.36 -37.82
C ALA A 451 -70.01 -12.13 -38.80
N PRO A 452 -69.30 -12.16 -39.96
CA PRO A 452 -69.49 -13.17 -40.99
C PRO A 452 -68.22 -13.80 -41.60
N GLU A 453 -68.47 -14.98 -42.15
CA GLU A 453 -67.67 -15.77 -43.08
C GLU A 453 -67.27 -14.98 -44.34
N THR A 454 -66.13 -15.33 -44.95
CA THR A 454 -66.15 -15.85 -46.33
C THR A 454 -64.95 -16.75 -46.56
N ASP A 455 -65.32 -17.98 -46.87
CA ASP A 455 -64.61 -19.07 -47.51
C ASP A 455 -63.90 -18.65 -48.81
N THR A 456 -62.71 -19.17 -49.08
CA THR A 456 -62.45 -19.89 -50.34
C THR A 456 -61.06 -20.52 -50.38
N SER A 457 -61.11 -21.84 -50.47
CA SER A 457 -60.03 -22.70 -50.95
C SER A 457 -59.81 -22.57 -52.46
N ILE A 458 -58.61 -23.01 -52.89
CA ILE A 458 -58.23 -23.55 -54.22
C ILE A 458 -57.79 -22.54 -55.29
N GLY A 459 -56.58 -22.78 -55.81
CA GLY A 459 -56.32 -22.55 -57.22
C GLY A 459 -54.89 -22.16 -57.61
N THR A 460 -54.02 -23.17 -57.75
CA THR A 460 -53.07 -23.38 -58.88
C THR A 460 -52.28 -22.22 -59.51
N SER A 461 -50.98 -22.51 -59.69
CA SER A 461 -50.19 -22.32 -60.93
C SER A 461 -49.08 -21.25 -60.93
N GLY A 462 -47.93 -21.65 -61.48
CA GLY A 462 -46.85 -20.80 -61.98
C GLY A 462 -45.76 -20.53 -60.93
N ASP A 463 -44.62 -21.22 -60.94
CA ASP A 463 -43.52 -21.02 -61.91
C ASP A 463 -43.15 -19.55 -62.09
N ASN A 464 -42.08 -19.08 -61.43
CA ASN A 464 -40.97 -18.41 -62.11
C ASN A 464 -39.82 -18.05 -61.14
N THR A 465 -38.66 -18.63 -61.43
CA THR A 465 -37.33 -18.00 -61.51
C THR A 465 -37.01 -16.73 -60.69
N ALA A 466 -35.93 -16.87 -59.92
CA ALA A 466 -34.76 -15.99 -59.88
C ALA A 466 -34.95 -14.46 -59.74
N ARG A 467 -34.51 -13.91 -58.61
CA ARG A 467 -33.15 -13.35 -58.48
C ARG A 467 -32.77 -13.07 -57.04
#